data_AF-A0A1I2WWK4-F1
#
_entry.id   AF-A0A1I2WWK4-F1
#
_cell.length_a   1.000
_cell.length_b   1.000
_cell.length_c   1.000
_cell.angle_alpha   90.00
_cell.angle_beta   90.00
_cell.angle_gamma   90.00
#
_symmetry.space_group_name_H-M   'P 1'
#
loop_
_entity.id
_entity.type
_entity.pdbx_description
1 polymer ?
#
loop_
_entity_poly.entity_id
_entity_poly.type
_entity_poly.pdbx_seq_one_letter_code
_entity_poly.pdbx_strand_id
1 'polypeptide(L)'
;MYEDDTILSRGKYKFTALCRVPPEYLLNLYAKKNKANPELYEYIEKNLSRIKARAIGELEIPELHLVCKKIVYSSEKVAKAELKRITEMKNDHKIPIRSYYCEVCGCFHLTSKPQS
;
A
#
# COMPACT_ATOMS: atom_id res chain seq x y z
N MET A 1 -9.48 -2.16 -12.79
CA MET A 1 -10.68 -2.18 -11.94
C MET A 1 -10.22 -2.08 -10.50
N TYR A 2 -10.86 -1.21 -9.72
CA TYR A 2 -10.53 -0.99 -8.31
C TYR A 2 -11.09 -2.13 -7.45
N GLU A 3 -10.29 -2.61 -6.50
CA GLU A 3 -10.60 -3.66 -5.52
C GLU A 3 -10.32 -3.17 -4.09
N ASP A 4 -10.74 -3.91 -3.06
CA ASP A 4 -10.57 -3.53 -1.64
C ASP A 4 -9.11 -3.15 -1.27
N ASP A 5 -8.11 -3.81 -1.87
CA ASP A 5 -6.67 -3.57 -1.64
C ASP A 5 -6.06 -2.46 -2.52
N THR A 6 -6.85 -1.90 -3.44
CA THR A 6 -6.37 -0.85 -4.34
C THR A 6 -6.04 0.41 -3.56
N ILE A 7 -4.83 0.92 -3.77
CA ILE A 7 -4.34 2.13 -3.10
C ILE A 7 -4.80 3.36 -3.87
N LEU A 8 -5.53 4.26 -3.21
CA LEU A 8 -5.89 5.55 -3.79
C LEU A 8 -4.63 6.37 -4.10
N SER A 9 -4.49 6.82 -5.34
CA SER A 9 -3.35 7.65 -5.77
C SER A 9 -3.57 9.15 -5.56
N ARG A 10 -4.83 9.59 -5.36
CA ARG A 10 -5.24 11.00 -5.30
C ARG A 10 -6.33 11.23 -4.25
N GLY A 11 -6.56 12.50 -3.90
CA GLY A 11 -7.61 12.91 -2.97
C GLY A 11 -7.21 12.89 -1.49
N LYS A 12 -8.19 13.08 -0.61
CA LYS A 12 -7.99 13.23 0.85
C LYS A 12 -7.33 11.99 1.47
N TYR A 13 -7.73 10.79 1.03
CA TYR A 13 -7.25 9.51 1.54
C TYR A 13 -6.25 8.84 0.59
N LYS A 14 -5.41 9.64 -0.09
CA LYS A 14 -4.32 9.09 -0.90
C LYS A 14 -3.41 8.18 -0.06
N PHE A 15 -2.84 7.17 -0.69
CA PHE A 15 -2.01 6.13 -0.09
C PHE A 15 -2.75 5.20 0.90
N THR A 16 -4.08 5.24 0.91
CA THR A 16 -4.92 4.33 1.70
C THR A 16 -5.57 3.30 0.77
N ALA A 17 -5.62 2.05 1.20
CA ALA A 17 -6.38 1.00 0.52
C ALA A 17 -7.87 1.28 0.60
N LEU A 18 -8.63 1.00 -0.45
CA LEU A 18 -10.06 1.32 -0.52
C LEU A 18 -10.89 0.73 0.61
N CYS A 19 -10.56 -0.47 1.07
CA CYS A 19 -11.26 -1.08 2.21
C CYS A 19 -11.10 -0.31 3.52
N ARG A 20 -10.01 0.46 3.66
CA ARG A 20 -9.67 1.26 4.85
C ARG A 20 -10.02 2.75 4.70
N VAL A 21 -10.52 3.16 3.54
CA VAL A 21 -11.03 4.53 3.39
C VAL A 21 -12.32 4.66 4.21
N PRO A 22 -12.50 5.76 4.97
CA PRO A 22 -13.71 5.95 5.77
C PRO A 22 -14.97 5.82 4.91
N PRO A 23 -15.94 4.98 5.32
CA PRO A 23 -17.10 4.68 4.50
C PRO A 23 -17.95 5.94 4.25
N GLU A 24 -18.01 6.88 5.18
CA GLU A 24 -18.72 8.16 5.02
C GLU A 24 -18.18 8.98 3.87
N TYR A 25 -16.86 8.92 3.65
CA TYR A 25 -16.23 9.62 2.52
C TYR A 25 -16.66 9.01 1.18
N LEU A 26 -16.63 7.68 1.08
CA LEU A 26 -17.05 6.95 -0.13
C LEU A 26 -18.54 7.17 -0.42
N LEU A 27 -19.38 7.13 0.62
CA LEU A 27 -20.82 7.42 0.52
C LEU A 27 -21.09 8.86 0.08
N ASN A 28 -20.30 9.84 0.53
CA ASN A 28 -20.42 11.23 0.10
C ASN A 28 -20.07 11.40 -1.38
N LEU A 29 -19.01 10.74 -1.87
CA LEU A 29 -18.68 10.73 -3.29
C LEU A 29 -19.82 10.16 -4.14
N TYR A 30 -20.44 9.08 -3.67
CA TYR A 30 -21.58 8.47 -4.32
C TYR A 30 -22.82 9.38 -4.32
N ALA A 31 -23.17 9.95 -3.17
CA ALA A 31 -24.31 10.85 -3.01
C ALA A 31 -24.22 12.08 -3.93
N LYS A 32 -23.00 12.62 -4.11
CA LYS A 32 -22.72 13.74 -5.02
C LYS A 32 -22.66 13.33 -6.50
N LYS A 33 -22.82 12.05 -6.83
CA LYS A 33 -22.62 11.49 -8.17
C LYS A 33 -21.27 11.91 -8.77
N ASN A 34 -20.22 11.96 -7.94
CA ASN A 34 -18.92 12.45 -8.37
C ASN A 34 -18.21 11.40 -9.24
N LYS A 35 -18.26 11.59 -10.55
CA LYS A 35 -17.65 10.72 -11.56
C LYS A 35 -16.27 11.20 -12.04
N ALA A 36 -15.60 12.07 -11.29
CA ALA A 36 -14.26 12.54 -11.65
C ALA A 36 -13.22 11.40 -11.71
N ASN A 37 -13.46 10.32 -10.97
CA ASN A 37 -12.74 9.05 -11.11
C ASN A 37 -13.77 7.93 -11.38
N PRO A 38 -14.00 7.56 -12.65
CA PRO A 38 -14.99 6.55 -13.02
C PRO A 38 -14.74 5.18 -12.35
N GLU A 39 -13.49 4.74 -12.25
CA GLU A 39 -13.14 3.44 -11.63
C GLU A 39 -13.46 3.42 -10.14
N LEU A 40 -13.18 4.52 -9.44
CA LEU A 40 -13.55 4.66 -8.03
C LEU A 40 -15.06 4.66 -7.85
N TYR A 41 -15.77 5.40 -8.71
CA TYR A 41 -17.21 5.49 -8.65
C TYR A 41 -17.87 4.11 -8.91
N GLU A 42 -17.38 3.36 -9.89
CA GLU A 42 -17.81 1.99 -10.18
C GLU A 42 -17.54 1.05 -8.99
N TYR A 43 -16.38 1.15 -8.36
CA TYR A 43 -16.08 0.39 -7.15
C TYR A 43 -17.07 0.68 -6.02
N ILE A 44 -17.41 1.96 -5.79
CA ILE A 44 -18.37 2.35 -4.76
C ILE A 44 -19.76 1.80 -5.08
N GLU A 45 -20.19 1.86 -6.35
CA GLU A 45 -21.47 1.29 -6.79
C GLU A 45 -21.54 -0.22 -6.56
N LYS A 46 -20.51 -0.96 -6.98
CA LYS A 46 -20.44 -2.42 -6.80
C LYS A 46 -20.42 -2.84 -5.33
N ASN A 47 -19.85 -2.02 -4.45
CA ASN A 47 -19.66 -2.33 -3.03
C ASN A 47 -20.56 -1.54 -2.08
N LEU A 48 -21.61 -0.89 -2.59
CA LEU A 48 -22.41 0.08 -1.82
C LEU A 48 -23.02 -0.53 -0.54
N SER A 49 -23.53 -1.76 -0.60
CA SER A 49 -24.08 -2.48 0.55
C SER A 49 -23.03 -2.71 1.63
N ARG A 50 -21.85 -3.20 1.25
CA ARG A 50 -20.71 -3.45 2.16
C ARG A 50 -20.23 -2.15 2.81
N ILE A 51 -20.13 -1.06 2.03
CA ILE A 51 -19.70 0.25 2.53
C ILE A 51 -20.70 0.80 3.56
N LYS A 52 -22.01 0.66 3.31
CA LYS A 52 -23.05 1.05 4.28
C LYS A 52 -22.98 0.23 5.57
N ALA A 53 -22.81 -1.08 5.48
CA ALA A 53 -22.66 -1.95 6.65
C ALA A 53 -21.42 -1.57 7.49
N ARG A 54 -20.30 -1.23 6.84
CA ARG A 54 -19.10 -0.70 7.53
C ARG A 54 -19.38 0.62 8.26
N ALA A 55 -20.17 1.52 7.67
CA ALA A 55 -20.50 2.82 8.28
C ALA A 55 -21.29 2.71 9.59
N ILE A 56 -22.11 1.66 9.72
CA ILE A 56 -22.92 1.40 10.92
C ILE A 56 -22.29 0.37 11.85
N GLY A 57 -21.07 -0.10 11.55
CA GLY A 57 -20.34 -1.07 12.38
C GLY A 57 -20.85 -2.51 12.29
N GLU A 58 -21.75 -2.83 11.36
CA GLU A 58 -22.25 -4.20 11.14
C GLU A 58 -21.24 -5.09 10.42
N LEU A 59 -20.30 -4.48 9.68
CA LEU A 59 -19.25 -5.20 8.97
C LEU A 59 -17.88 -4.66 9.38
N GLU A 60 -17.04 -5.55 9.90
CA GLU A 60 -15.66 -5.20 10.21
C GLU A 60 -14.85 -4.88 8.95
N ILE A 61 -13.84 -4.03 9.09
CA ILE A 61 -12.91 -3.72 8.02
C ILE A 61 -12.06 -4.96 7.78
N PRO A 62 -12.00 -5.49 6.54
CA PRO A 62 -11.22 -6.70 6.27
C PRO A 62 -9.73 -6.46 6.56
N GLU A 63 -9.07 -7.49 7.06
CA GLU A 63 -7.62 -7.46 7.22
C GLU A 63 -6.94 -7.30 5.86
N LEU A 64 -6.10 -6.28 5.76
CA LEU A 64 -5.36 -5.98 4.55
C LEU A 64 -3.98 -6.65 4.62
N HIS A 65 -3.84 -7.75 3.90
CA HIS A 65 -2.56 -8.43 3.72
C HIS A 65 -1.77 -7.77 2.59
N LEU A 66 -0.93 -6.79 2.95
CA LEU A 66 -0.02 -6.18 1.99
C LEU A 66 1.13 -7.13 1.68
N VAL A 67 1.19 -7.65 0.46
CA VAL A 67 2.35 -8.42 0.01
C VAL A 67 3.51 -7.46 -0.21
N CYS A 68 4.64 -7.73 0.44
CA CYS A 68 5.85 -6.95 0.17
C CYS A 68 6.36 -7.25 -1.25
N LYS A 69 6.41 -6.21 -2.10
CA LYS A 69 6.87 -6.30 -3.49
C LYS A 69 8.36 -5.99 -3.67
N LYS A 70 9.12 -5.75 -2.60
CA LYS A 70 10.55 -5.41 -2.65
C LYS A 70 11.40 -6.67 -2.75
N ILE A 71 12.61 -6.56 -3.32
CA ILE A 71 13.60 -7.64 -3.31
C ILE A 71 13.86 -8.07 -1.86
N VAL A 72 13.70 -9.37 -1.58
CA VAL A 72 13.83 -9.96 -0.25
C VAL A 72 15.15 -10.68 -0.08
N TYR A 73 15.71 -10.58 1.13
CA TYR A 73 16.85 -11.38 1.57
C TYR A 73 16.45 -12.15 2.83
N SER A 74 16.81 -13.42 2.89
CA SER A 74 16.40 -14.35 3.96
C SER A 74 17.07 -14.06 5.31
N SER A 75 18.15 -13.28 5.34
CA SER A 75 18.82 -12.87 6.57
C SER A 75 19.56 -11.56 6.40
N GLU A 76 19.86 -10.90 7.52
CA GLU A 76 20.66 -9.68 7.53
C GLU A 76 22.06 -9.90 6.92
N LYS A 77 22.65 -11.08 7.16
CA LYS A 77 23.97 -11.45 6.62
C LYS A 77 23.97 -11.45 5.09
N VAL A 78 22.95 -12.06 4.48
CA VAL A 78 22.80 -12.09 3.01
C VAL A 78 22.56 -10.68 2.47
N ALA A 79 21.71 -9.89 3.13
CA ALA A 79 21.44 -8.50 2.74
C ALA A 79 22.72 -7.63 2.79
N LYS A 80 23.55 -7.77 3.84
CA LYS A 80 24.83 -7.06 3.98
C LYS A 80 25.86 -7.48 2.94
N ALA A 81 25.94 -8.76 2.62
CA ALA A 81 26.79 -9.25 1.54
C ALA A 81 26.42 -8.61 0.20
N GLU A 82 25.12 -8.51 -0.08
CA GLU A 82 24.62 -7.89 -1.30
C GLU A 82 24.86 -6.37 -1.34
N LEU A 83 24.71 -5.66 -0.22
CA LEU A 83 25.07 -4.24 -0.12
C LEU A 83 26.53 -3.99 -0.49
N LYS A 84 27.44 -4.82 0.03
CA LYS A 84 28.86 -4.74 -0.27
C LYS A 84 29.09 -4.96 -1.76
N ARG A 85 28.49 -6.00 -2.34
CA ARG A 85 28.54 -6.29 -3.78
C ARG A 85 28.09 -5.11 -4.62
N ILE A 86 26.95 -4.50 -4.29
CA ILE A 86 26.40 -3.34 -5.03
C ILE A 86 27.32 -2.11 -4.92
N THR A 87 27.92 -1.89 -3.75
CA THR A 87 28.81 -0.74 -3.50
C THR A 87 30.13 -0.86 -4.27
N GLU A 88 30.60 -2.09 -4.49
CA GLU A 88 31.78 -2.38 -5.30
C GLU A 88 31.51 -2.25 -6.81
N MET A 89 30.24 -2.27 -7.23
CA MET A 89 29.85 -2.03 -8.62
C MET A 89 29.90 -0.52 -8.93
N LYS A 90 30.64 -0.13 -9.98
CA LYS A 90 30.51 1.22 -10.54
C LYS A 90 29.09 1.41 -11.07
N ASN A 91 28.32 2.27 -10.41
CA ASN A 91 26.97 2.68 -10.80
C ASN A 91 26.88 4.21 -10.73
N ASP A 92 26.34 4.82 -11.78
CA ASP A 92 26.09 6.26 -11.83
C ASP A 92 24.80 6.65 -11.08
N HIS A 93 23.98 5.67 -10.72
CA HIS A 93 22.71 5.86 -10.01
C HIS A 93 22.84 5.67 -8.50
N LYS A 94 21.88 6.21 -7.77
CA LYS A 94 21.80 6.09 -6.30
C LYS A 94 21.69 4.62 -5.88
N ILE A 95 22.69 4.14 -5.13
CA ILE A 95 22.71 2.78 -4.58
C ILE A 95 22.12 2.71 -3.17
N PRO A 96 21.60 1.55 -2.75
CA PRO A 96 21.27 1.30 -1.35
C PRO A 96 22.51 1.36 -0.45
N ILE A 97 22.34 1.86 0.78
CA ILE A 97 23.43 2.05 1.74
C ILE A 97 23.26 1.20 3.01
N ARG A 98 22.08 0.59 3.20
CA ARG A 98 21.78 -0.19 4.40
C ARG A 98 20.69 -1.22 4.17
N SER A 99 20.62 -2.19 5.09
CA SER A 99 19.56 -3.19 5.18
C SER A 99 18.63 -2.87 6.35
N TYR A 100 17.37 -3.28 6.26
CA TYR A 100 16.43 -3.25 7.38
C TYR A 100 15.50 -4.47 7.36
N TYR A 101 15.03 -4.87 8.54
CA TYR A 101 14.00 -5.91 8.70
C TYR A 101 12.62 -5.36 8.38
N CYS A 102 11.83 -6.10 7.61
CA CYS A 102 10.50 -5.72 7.20
C CYS A 102 9.45 -6.49 8.00
N GLU A 103 8.69 -5.77 8.83
CA GLU A 103 7.61 -6.37 9.61
C GLU A 103 6.46 -6.90 8.74
N VAL A 104 6.34 -6.42 7.49
CA VAL A 104 5.28 -6.83 6.57
C VAL A 104 5.51 -8.23 6.00
N CYS A 105 6.77 -8.59 5.68
CA CYS A 105 7.07 -9.89 5.06
C CYS A 105 8.05 -10.77 5.84
N GLY A 106 8.56 -10.30 6.98
CA GLY A 106 9.52 -11.06 7.80
C GLY A 106 10.91 -11.21 7.17
N CYS A 107 11.21 -10.47 6.10
CA CYS A 107 12.49 -10.55 5.37
C CYS A 107 13.29 -9.26 5.51
N PHE A 108 14.55 -9.30 5.07
CA PHE A 108 15.41 -8.13 4.97
C PHE A 108 15.28 -7.46 3.60
N HIS A 109 15.34 -6.13 3.56
CA HIS A 109 15.38 -5.32 2.35
C HIS A 109 16.52 -4.31 2.39
N LEU A 110 16.89 -3.81 1.22
CA LEU A 110 17.87 -2.73 1.08
C LEU A 110 17.19 -1.37 0.89
N THR A 111 17.82 -0.30 1.37
CA THR A 111 17.33 1.06 1.21
C THR A 111 18.47 2.08 1.10
N SER A 112 18.21 3.17 0.38
CA SER A 112 19.13 4.29 0.20
C SER A 112 18.80 5.50 1.09
N LYS A 113 17.85 5.36 2.02
CA LYS A 113 17.44 6.40 2.99
C LYS A 113 17.64 5.91 4.43
N PRO A 114 18.09 6.74 5.39
CA PRO A 114 18.11 6.42 6.82
C PRO A 114 16.70 6.14 7.37
N GLN A 115 16.58 5.41 8.49
CA GLN A 115 15.32 5.25 9.22
C GLN A 115 15.34 6.42 10.19
N SER A 116 14.41 7.33 9.99
CA SER A 116 14.04 8.35 10.97
C SER A 116 13.35 7.71 12.15
#